data_AF-A0A1W2BPJ9-F1
#
_entry.id   AF-A0A1W2BPJ9-F1
#
_cell.length_a   1.000
_cell.length_b   1.000
_cell.length_c   1.000
_cell.angle_alpha   90.00
_cell.angle_beta   90.00
_cell.angle_gamma   90.00
#
_symmetry.space_group_name_H-M   'P 1'
#
loop_
_entity.id
_entity.type
_entity.pdbx_description
1 polymer ?
#
loop_
_entity_poly.entity_id
_entity_poly.type
_entity_poly.pdbx_seq_one_letter_code
_entity_poly.pdbx_strand_id
1 'polypeptide(L)'
;MAPFDVFGRGQRVPPTSSPPPPRRRPRATDCDRPQRRPSTTARTPTTGAATRSLVSRWDELADAGIPVAALTDTPTVDRGGNAPECVAKHRDDTDACILDSAEGMGTPAMRAAAERARAATLVDLTDAVCPGGTCRPVFGNVLVQRDGSHLTDTFVRAAAPALEAPLRDLVTGSR
;
A
#
# COMPACT_ATOMS: atom_id res chain seq x y z
N MET A 1 15.92 -13.68 5.69
CA MET A 1 15.69 -12.23 5.49
C MET A 1 15.23 -11.66 6.81
N ALA A 2 15.93 -10.66 7.35
CA ALA A 2 15.46 -9.95 8.54
C ALA A 2 14.24 -9.11 8.16
N PRO A 3 13.22 -8.96 9.03
CA PRO A 3 12.11 -8.05 8.78
C PRO A 3 12.66 -6.65 8.54
N PHE A 4 12.15 -5.96 7.52
CA PHE A 4 12.44 -4.55 7.31
C PHE A 4 12.00 -3.81 8.57
N ASP A 5 12.97 -3.27 9.32
CA ASP A 5 12.67 -2.40 10.45
C ASP A 5 12.26 -1.04 9.87
N VAL A 6 10.99 -0.95 9.45
CA VAL A 6 10.32 0.30 9.01
C VAL A 6 10.49 1.40 10.07
N PHE A 7 10.72 0.99 11.33
CA PHE A 7 10.98 1.84 12.47
C PHE A 7 12.33 1.48 13.13
N GLY A 8 13.39 1.38 12.31
CA GLY A 8 14.78 1.27 12.77
C GLY A 8 15.00 2.01 14.09
N ARG A 9 15.43 1.28 15.15
CA ARG A 9 15.68 1.84 16.48
C ARG A 9 16.31 3.24 16.38
N GLY A 10 15.51 4.29 16.57
CA GLY A 10 15.99 5.68 16.65
C GLY A 10 15.75 6.60 15.45
N GLN A 11 15.07 6.18 14.38
CA GLN A 11 14.64 7.14 13.35
C GLN A 11 13.44 7.97 13.82
N ARG A 12 13.73 9.06 14.55
CA ARG A 12 12.75 10.13 14.76
C ARG A 12 12.42 10.74 13.41
N VAL A 13 11.13 10.78 13.06
CA VAL A 13 10.64 11.65 11.99
C VAL A 13 11.17 13.06 12.28
N PRO A 14 11.99 13.67 11.40
CA PRO A 14 12.51 15.01 11.65
C PRO A 14 11.31 15.97 11.78
N PRO A 15 11.29 16.87 12.78
CA PRO A 15 10.21 17.84 12.91
C PRO A 15 10.14 18.66 11.63
N THR A 16 8.97 18.68 10.98
CA THR A 16 8.73 19.57 9.86
C THR A 16 8.86 21.01 10.36
N SER A 17 9.70 21.82 9.72
CA SER A 17 9.97 23.21 10.11
C SER A 17 8.76 24.15 9.98
N SER A 18 7.65 23.65 9.44
CA SER A 18 6.39 24.38 9.32
C SER A 18 5.25 23.56 9.93
N PRO A 19 4.42 24.15 10.80
CA PRO A 19 3.16 23.51 11.19
C PRO A 19 2.30 23.34 9.94
N PRO A 20 1.63 22.18 9.78
CA PRO A 20 0.66 22.03 8.70
C PRO A 20 -0.43 23.10 8.85
N PRO A 21 -1.00 23.61 7.73
CA PRO A 21 -2.12 24.54 7.81
C PRO A 21 -3.25 23.91 8.64
N PRO A 22 -4.04 24.72 9.38
CA PRO A 22 -5.12 24.21 10.21
C PRO A 22 -6.09 23.44 9.33
N ARG A 23 -6.09 22.11 9.47
CA ARG A 23 -7.07 21.26 8.81
C ARG A 23 -8.42 21.59 9.42
N ARG A 24 -9.40 21.95 8.59
CA ARG A 24 -10.80 22.05 9.03
C ARG A 24 -11.15 20.70 9.67
N ARG A 25 -11.54 20.72 10.94
CA ARG A 25 -12.05 19.52 11.60
C ARG A 25 -13.28 19.06 10.80
N PRO A 26 -13.30 17.82 10.26
CA PRO A 26 -14.54 17.29 9.72
C PRO A 26 -15.61 17.34 10.82
N ARG A 27 -16.84 17.69 10.47
CA ARG A 27 -17.94 17.64 11.44
C ARG A 27 -18.10 16.18 11.88
N ALA A 28 -18.51 15.92 13.11
CA ALA A 28 -18.70 14.56 13.63
C ALA A 28 -19.56 13.66 12.70
N THR A 29 -20.46 14.28 11.94
CA THR A 29 -21.33 13.65 10.93
C THR A 29 -20.62 13.14 9.67
N ASP A 30 -19.36 13.49 9.42
CA ASP A 30 -18.59 12.99 8.26
C ASP A 30 -17.95 11.61 8.51
N CYS A 31 -17.69 11.24 9.77
CA CYS A 31 -17.12 9.93 10.11
C CYS A 31 -18.15 8.79 10.00
N ASP A 32 -19.44 9.13 10.10
CA ASP A 32 -20.55 8.17 10.09
C ASP A 32 -21.17 8.01 8.69
N ARG A 33 -20.61 8.68 7.68
CA ARG A 33 -21.12 8.59 6.31
C ARG A 33 -20.68 7.24 5.72
N PRO A 34 -21.61 6.33 5.38
CA PRO A 34 -21.25 5.10 4.70
C PRO A 34 -20.54 5.44 3.39
N GLN A 35 -19.29 5.00 3.25
CA GLN A 35 -18.46 5.26 2.06
C GLN A 35 -18.92 4.48 0.80
N ARG A 36 -20.08 3.81 0.87
CA ARG A 36 -20.67 3.14 -0.28
C ARG A 36 -21.15 4.17 -1.30
N ARG A 37 -20.29 4.47 -2.28
CA ARG A 37 -20.74 4.98 -3.58
C ARG A 37 -21.57 3.88 -4.25
N PRO A 38 -22.72 4.18 -4.88
CA PRO A 38 -23.41 3.22 -5.72
C PRO A 38 -22.50 2.88 -6.89
N SER A 39 -22.11 1.60 -6.97
CA SER A 39 -21.32 1.08 -8.08
C SER A 39 -22.14 1.19 -9.36
N THR A 40 -21.83 2.17 -10.21
CA THR A 40 -22.10 2.03 -11.65
C THR A 40 -21.49 0.71 -12.07
N THR A 41 -22.20 -0.07 -12.88
CA THR A 41 -21.89 -1.45 -13.30
C THR A 41 -20.51 -1.56 -13.98
N ALA A 42 -19.43 -1.40 -13.23
CA ALA A 42 -18.08 -1.63 -13.67
C ALA A 42 -17.89 -3.14 -13.63
N ARG A 43 -17.91 -3.76 -14.82
CA ARG A 43 -17.51 -5.15 -14.97
C ARG A 43 -16.06 -5.25 -14.50
N THR A 44 -15.83 -5.84 -13.32
CA THR A 44 -14.48 -6.13 -12.82
C THR A 44 -13.76 -6.91 -13.92
N PRO A 45 -12.63 -6.40 -14.46
CA PRO A 45 -11.89 -7.13 -15.46
C PRO A 45 -11.48 -8.49 -14.88
N THR A 46 -11.60 -9.56 -15.66
CA THR A 46 -10.98 -10.83 -15.27
C THR A 46 -9.46 -10.63 -15.18
N THR A 47 -8.78 -11.36 -14.31
CA THR A 47 -7.33 -11.30 -14.16
C THR A 47 -6.62 -11.37 -15.52
N GLY A 48 -7.08 -12.23 -16.43
CA GLY A 48 -6.52 -12.34 -17.77
C GLY A 48 -6.68 -11.09 -18.65
N ALA A 49 -7.83 -10.40 -18.58
CA ALA A 49 -8.03 -9.15 -19.30
C ALA A 49 -7.19 -8.00 -18.73
N ALA A 50 -7.08 -7.94 -17.40
CA ALA A 50 -6.22 -6.98 -16.71
C ALA A 50 -4.74 -7.22 -17.07
N THR A 51 -4.26 -8.47 -17.00
CA THR A 51 -2.88 -8.82 -17.36
C THR A 51 -2.54 -8.42 -18.79
N ARG A 52 -3.38 -8.73 -19.78
CA ARG A 52 -3.12 -8.33 -21.17
C ARG A 52 -3.02 -6.82 -21.35
N SER A 53 -3.89 -6.08 -20.65
CA SER A 53 -3.90 -4.62 -20.70
C SER A 53 -2.62 -4.04 -20.07
N LEU A 54 -2.19 -4.57 -18.93
CA LEU A 54 -0.95 -4.16 -18.27
C LEU A 54 0.28 -4.44 -19.15
N VAL A 55 0.39 -5.64 -19.73
CA VAL A 55 1.48 -5.99 -20.66
C VAL A 55 1.54 -4.99 -21.82
N SER A 56 0.41 -4.75 -22.50
CA SER A 56 0.37 -3.81 -23.62
C SER A 56 0.82 -2.40 -23.23
N ARG A 57 0.37 -1.89 -22.07
CA ARG A 57 0.73 -0.53 -21.62
C ARG A 57 2.18 -0.43 -21.17
N TRP A 58 2.70 -1.44 -20.49
CA TRP A 58 4.09 -1.44 -20.03
C TRP A 58 5.06 -1.60 -21.20
N ASP A 59 4.70 -2.39 -22.20
CA ASP A 59 5.47 -2.52 -23.44
C ASP A 59 5.50 -1.23 -24.26
N GLU A 60 4.39 -0.47 -24.30
CA GLU A 60 4.35 0.87 -24.91
C GLU A 60 5.29 1.86 -24.20
N LEU A 61 5.38 1.80 -22.86
CA LEU A 61 6.32 2.61 -22.08
C LEU A 61 7.78 2.18 -22.33
N ALA A 62 8.01 0.86 -22.40
CA ALA A 62 9.32 0.29 -22.70
C ALA A 62 9.83 0.71 -24.10
N ASP A 63 8.95 0.73 -25.10
CA ASP A 63 9.28 1.19 -26.46
C ASP A 63 9.66 2.68 -26.51
N ALA A 64 9.17 3.46 -25.55
CA ALA A 64 9.57 4.85 -25.35
C ALA A 64 10.84 5.02 -24.49
N GLY A 65 11.50 3.92 -24.09
CA GLY A 65 12.68 3.94 -23.22
C GLY A 65 12.37 4.30 -21.76
N ILE A 66 11.12 4.15 -21.33
CA ILE A 66 10.70 4.48 -19.96
C ILE A 66 10.71 3.20 -19.12
N PRO A 67 11.53 3.12 -18.06
CA PRO A 67 11.52 1.97 -17.16
C PRO A 67 10.21 1.92 -16.36
N VAL A 68 9.64 0.72 -16.19
CA VAL A 68 8.37 0.52 -15.47
C VAL A 68 8.62 -0.21 -14.16
N ALA A 69 8.28 0.43 -13.04
CA ALA A 69 8.11 -0.21 -11.74
C ALA A 69 6.62 -0.48 -11.50
N ALA A 70 6.25 -1.75 -11.37
CA ALA A 70 4.89 -2.18 -11.07
C ALA A 70 4.77 -2.45 -9.55
N LEU A 71 4.20 -1.51 -8.81
CA LEU A 71 4.01 -1.64 -7.36
C LEU A 71 2.77 -2.49 -7.03
N THR A 72 2.92 -3.61 -6.33
CA THR A 72 1.79 -4.46 -5.92
C THR A 72 0.77 -3.70 -5.08
N ASP A 73 -0.50 -4.13 -5.16
CA ASP A 73 -1.55 -3.56 -4.31
C ASP A 73 -1.24 -3.85 -2.84
N THR A 74 -1.67 -2.93 -1.97
CA THR A 74 -1.60 -3.12 -0.53
C THR A 74 -2.41 -4.37 -0.12
N PRO A 75 -1.89 -5.25 0.75
CA PRO A 75 -2.63 -6.38 1.27
C PRO A 75 -3.96 -5.94 1.85
N THR A 76 -5.04 -6.61 1.45
CA THR A 76 -6.36 -6.33 2.03
C THR A 76 -6.46 -7.03 3.38
N VAL A 77 -7.21 -6.40 4.27
CA VAL A 77 -7.53 -7.00 5.57
C VAL A 77 -8.98 -7.51 5.52
N ASP A 78 -9.12 -8.73 5.04
CA ASP A 78 -10.42 -9.28 4.62
C ASP A 78 -11.23 -9.85 5.80
N ARG A 79 -11.69 -9.02 6.73
CA ARG A 79 -12.74 -9.36 7.73
C ARG A 79 -13.58 -8.17 8.21
N GLY A 80 -13.97 -7.27 7.31
CA GLY A 80 -15.00 -6.25 7.59
C GLY A 80 -14.67 -5.24 8.71
N GLY A 81 -13.43 -5.26 9.21
CA GLY A 81 -12.95 -4.37 10.26
C GLY A 81 -12.22 -3.19 9.65
N ASN A 82 -12.75 -2.01 9.86
CA ASN A 82 -11.98 -0.78 9.71
C ASN A 82 -10.88 -0.81 10.79
N ALA A 83 -9.64 -1.16 10.43
CA ALA A 83 -8.51 -1.25 11.38
C ALA A 83 -8.43 -0.03 12.34
N PRO A 84 -8.58 1.21 11.87
CA PRO A 84 -8.76 2.38 12.73
C PRO A 84 -9.87 2.27 13.78
N GLU A 85 -11.04 1.73 13.42
CA GLU A 85 -12.18 1.57 14.33
C GLU A 85 -11.91 0.49 15.39
N CYS A 86 -11.29 -0.62 15.01
CA CYS A 86 -10.86 -1.65 15.95
C CYS A 86 -9.86 -1.08 16.95
N VAL A 87 -8.81 -0.40 16.46
CA VAL A 87 -7.81 0.27 17.31
C VAL A 87 -8.46 1.30 18.23
N ALA A 88 -9.48 2.03 17.77
CA ALA A 88 -10.19 2.99 18.60
C ALA A 88 -10.95 2.34 19.78
N LYS A 89 -11.42 1.09 19.62
CA LYS A 89 -12.08 0.27 20.64
C LYS A 89 -11.09 -0.48 21.54
N HIS A 90 -9.91 -0.82 21.02
CA HIS A 90 -8.87 -1.60 21.70
C HIS A 90 -7.57 -0.79 21.86
N ARG A 91 -7.66 0.41 22.45
CA ARG A 91 -6.51 1.34 22.54
C ARG A 91 -5.35 0.81 23.39
N ASP A 92 -5.67 0.01 24.39
CA ASP A 92 -4.70 -0.57 25.32
C ASP A 92 -4.17 -1.94 24.85
N ASP A 93 -4.77 -2.51 23.79
CA ASP A 93 -4.39 -3.79 23.22
C ASP A 93 -4.68 -3.81 21.71
N THR A 94 -3.79 -3.19 20.93
CA THR A 94 -3.95 -3.13 19.47
C THR A 94 -3.71 -4.48 18.79
N ASP A 95 -3.15 -5.46 19.49
CA ASP A 95 -2.90 -6.79 18.94
C ASP A 95 -4.20 -7.57 18.75
N ALA A 96 -5.26 -7.23 19.51
CA ALA A 96 -6.63 -7.70 19.27
C ALA A 96 -7.18 -7.34 17.86
N CYS A 97 -6.50 -6.43 17.15
CA CYS A 97 -6.86 -5.94 15.83
C CYS A 97 -5.91 -6.43 14.73
N ILE A 98 -5.05 -7.42 15.01
CA ILE A 98 -4.19 -8.09 14.01
C ILE A 98 -5.04 -8.90 13.04
N LEU A 99 -4.68 -8.83 11.77
CA LEU A 99 -5.35 -9.53 10.69
C LEU A 99 -4.32 -10.27 9.83
N ASP A 100 -4.70 -11.44 9.32
CA ASP A 100 -3.89 -12.16 8.35
C ASP A 100 -3.89 -11.39 7.03
N SER A 101 -2.74 -11.33 6.35
CA SER A 101 -2.65 -10.67 5.05
C SER A 101 -3.46 -11.44 4.00
N ALA A 102 -4.33 -10.75 3.27
CA ALA A 102 -4.86 -11.23 2.00
C ALA A 102 -4.20 -10.48 0.85
N GLU A 103 -3.97 -11.18 -0.27
CA GLU A 103 -3.39 -10.57 -1.46
C GLU A 103 -4.28 -9.44 -1.99
N GLY A 104 -3.67 -8.31 -2.35
CA GLY A 104 -4.37 -7.18 -2.96
C GLY A 104 -5.02 -7.56 -4.30
N MET A 105 -6.21 -7.00 -4.59
CA MET A 105 -7.04 -7.44 -5.72
C MET A 105 -6.34 -7.36 -7.09
N GLY A 106 -5.52 -6.35 -7.33
CA GLY A 106 -4.77 -6.16 -8.58
C GLY A 106 -3.48 -6.97 -8.68
N THR A 107 -2.93 -7.41 -7.54
CA THR A 107 -1.61 -8.06 -7.46
C THR A 107 -1.49 -9.30 -8.36
N PRO A 108 -2.47 -10.23 -8.44
CA PRO A 108 -2.38 -11.38 -9.35
C PRO A 108 -2.21 -10.97 -10.81
N ALA A 109 -2.94 -9.95 -11.26
CA ALA A 109 -2.87 -9.47 -12.64
C ALA A 109 -1.53 -8.78 -12.93
N MET A 110 -1.02 -8.00 -11.98
CA MET A 110 0.27 -7.31 -12.07
C MET A 110 1.45 -8.27 -12.09
N ARG A 111 1.44 -9.29 -11.21
CA ARG A 111 2.46 -10.34 -11.16
C ARG A 111 2.52 -11.09 -12.49
N ALA A 112 1.37 -11.55 -12.97
CA ALA A 112 1.29 -12.22 -14.28
C ALA A 112 1.65 -11.32 -15.46
N ALA A 113 1.47 -10.00 -15.35
CA ALA A 113 1.90 -9.06 -16.39
C ALA A 113 3.41 -8.82 -16.36
N ALA A 114 4.01 -8.74 -15.17
CA ALA A 114 5.45 -8.51 -15.02
C ALA A 114 6.27 -9.68 -15.54
N GLU A 115 5.74 -10.91 -15.45
CA GLU A 115 6.33 -12.10 -16.07
C GLU A 115 6.30 -12.10 -17.61
N ARG A 116 5.44 -11.27 -18.22
CA ARG A 116 5.18 -11.30 -19.68
C ARG A 116 5.63 -10.03 -20.41
N ALA A 117 5.68 -8.89 -19.73
CA ALA A 117 6.10 -7.62 -20.32
C ALA A 117 7.61 -7.61 -20.58
N ARG A 118 8.03 -6.87 -21.61
CA ARG A 118 9.44 -6.77 -22.01
C ARG A 118 10.28 -5.99 -21.00
N ALA A 119 9.68 -4.99 -20.35
CA ALA A 119 10.38 -4.18 -19.35
C ALA A 119 9.41 -3.68 -18.26
N ALA A 120 9.14 -4.55 -17.29
CA ALA A 120 8.50 -4.16 -16.03
C ALA A 120 9.14 -4.91 -14.86
N THR A 121 9.51 -4.17 -13.81
CA THR A 121 9.98 -4.74 -12.55
C THR A 121 8.86 -4.69 -11.53
N LEU A 122 8.44 -5.86 -11.04
CA LEU A 122 7.48 -5.92 -9.96
C LEU A 122 8.15 -5.49 -8.64
N VAL A 123 7.55 -4.53 -7.96
CA VAL A 123 7.96 -4.07 -6.63
C VAL A 123 6.90 -4.51 -5.64
N ASP A 124 7.28 -5.39 -4.71
CA ASP A 124 6.37 -5.94 -3.71
C ASP A 124 6.68 -5.33 -2.34
N LEU A 125 5.74 -4.54 -1.80
CA LEU A 125 5.87 -3.92 -0.47
C LEU A 125 5.08 -4.68 0.61
N THR A 126 4.56 -5.88 0.29
CA THR A 126 3.78 -6.69 1.24
C THR A 126 4.50 -6.88 2.56
N ASP A 127 5.79 -7.22 2.55
CA ASP A 127 6.57 -7.43 3.77
C ASP A 127 6.83 -6.14 4.57
N ALA A 128 6.75 -4.96 3.94
CA ALA A 128 6.82 -3.70 4.66
C ALA A 128 5.50 -3.39 5.39
N VAL A 129 4.37 -3.80 4.82
CA VAL A 129 3.01 -3.58 5.38
C VAL A 129 2.62 -4.66 6.37
N CYS A 130 2.90 -5.93 6.04
CA CYS A 130 2.52 -7.12 6.81
C CYS A 130 3.72 -8.08 6.92
N PRO A 131 4.74 -7.74 7.75
CA PRO A 131 5.92 -8.56 7.93
C PRO A 131 5.56 -9.99 8.33
N GLY A 132 6.06 -10.98 7.59
CA GLY A 132 5.78 -12.40 7.86
C GLY A 132 4.30 -12.78 7.67
N GLY A 133 3.56 -12.05 6.83
CA GLY A 133 2.14 -12.28 6.55
C GLY A 133 1.18 -11.80 7.64
N THR A 134 1.70 -11.13 8.68
CA THR A 134 0.89 -10.61 9.80
C THR A 134 0.70 -9.11 9.65
N CYS A 135 -0.53 -8.66 9.39
CA CYS A 135 -0.85 -7.24 9.24
C CYS A 135 -1.19 -6.64 10.61
N ARG A 136 -0.20 -6.02 11.25
CA ARG A 136 -0.43 -5.26 12.49
C ARG A 136 -1.08 -3.91 12.14
N PRO A 137 -2.15 -3.49 12.85
CA PRO A 137 -2.83 -2.23 12.54
C PRO A 137 -2.00 -1.02 12.96
N VAL A 138 -1.08 -1.20 13.93
CA VAL A 138 -0.19 -0.17 14.45
C VAL A 138 1.23 -0.71 14.55
N PHE A 139 2.19 0.00 13.95
CA PHE A 139 3.62 -0.19 14.22
C PHE A 139 4.13 0.96 15.08
N GLY A 140 4.62 0.64 16.29
CA GLY A 140 4.99 1.66 17.27
C GLY A 140 3.79 2.55 17.61
N ASN A 141 3.83 3.81 17.16
CA ASN A 141 2.76 4.80 17.32
C ASN A 141 2.10 5.20 15.99
N VAL A 142 2.31 4.43 14.91
CA VAL A 142 1.83 4.73 13.56
C VAL A 142 0.74 3.74 13.15
N LEU A 143 -0.46 4.24 12.90
CA LEU A 143 -1.55 3.50 12.30
C LEU A 143 -1.25 3.22 10.82
N VAL A 144 -1.33 1.96 10.41
CA VAL A 144 -0.89 1.51 9.08
C VAL A 144 -1.88 1.87 7.99
N GLN A 145 -3.15 1.46 8.17
CA GLN A 145 -4.20 1.66 7.19
C GLN A 145 -5.21 2.72 7.64
N ARG A 146 -5.74 3.46 6.68
CA ARG A 146 -6.84 4.41 6.83
C ARG A 146 -8.20 3.70 6.76
N ASP A 147 -8.28 2.63 5.98
CA ASP A 147 -9.46 1.80 5.77
C ASP A 147 -9.01 0.38 5.40
N GLY A 148 -9.81 -0.39 4.65
CA GLY A 148 -9.50 -1.79 4.34
C GLY A 148 -8.38 -2.04 3.32
N SER A 149 -7.88 -1.00 2.65
CA SER A 149 -6.78 -1.16 1.67
C SER A 149 -5.88 0.07 1.50
N HIS A 150 -6.26 1.26 2.00
CA HIS A 150 -5.42 2.46 1.87
C HIS A 150 -4.47 2.62 3.05
N LEU A 151 -3.19 2.86 2.78
CA LEU A 151 -2.20 3.21 3.81
C LEU A 151 -2.38 4.66 4.30
N THR A 152 -1.96 4.95 5.53
CA THR A 152 -1.90 6.33 6.04
C THR A 152 -0.69 7.08 5.48
N ASP A 153 -0.78 8.41 5.38
CA ASP A 153 0.36 9.26 4.96
C ASP A 153 1.58 9.06 5.88
N THR A 154 1.34 8.95 7.20
CA THR A 154 2.41 8.72 8.18
C THR A 154 3.12 7.39 7.92
N PHE A 155 2.37 6.33 7.66
CA PHE A 155 2.95 5.02 7.37
C PHE A 155 3.74 5.02 6.05
N VAL A 156 3.18 5.60 4.98
CA VAL A 156 3.88 5.69 3.68
C VAL A 156 5.20 6.46 3.79
N ARG A 157 5.26 7.55 4.58
CA ARG A 157 6.52 8.26 4.85
C ARG A 157 7.54 7.41 5.59
N ALA A 158 7.10 6.59 6.55
CA ALA A 158 7.99 5.68 7.26
C ALA A 158 8.47 4.52 6.37
N ALA A 159 7.61 4.03 5.47
CA ALA A 159 7.92 2.94 4.55
C ALA A 159 8.69 3.37 3.29
N ALA A 160 8.87 4.67 3.06
CA ALA A 160 9.56 5.20 1.88
C ALA A 160 10.93 4.54 1.60
N PRO A 161 11.80 4.26 2.59
CA PRO A 161 13.07 3.58 2.35
C PRO A 161 12.92 2.18 1.73
N ALA A 162 11.84 1.45 2.06
CA ALA A 162 11.56 0.13 1.49
C ALA A 162 11.20 0.21 0.00
N LEU A 163 10.63 1.34 -0.44
CA LEU A 163 10.36 1.62 -1.86
C LEU A 163 11.58 2.22 -2.58
N GLU A 164 12.38 3.03 -1.90
CA GLU A 164 13.56 3.67 -2.51
C GLU A 164 14.58 2.65 -3.03
N ALA A 165 14.82 1.57 -2.29
CA ALA A 165 15.78 0.54 -2.66
C ALA A 165 15.49 -0.06 -4.06
N PRO A 166 14.31 -0.67 -4.31
CA PRO A 166 14.01 -1.25 -5.63
C PRO A 166 13.92 -0.19 -6.74
N LEU A 167 13.47 1.03 -6.44
CA LEU A 167 13.43 2.10 -7.44
C LEU A 167 14.82 2.58 -7.84
N ARG A 168 15.76 2.67 -6.89
CA ARG A 168 17.14 3.09 -7.15
C ARG A 168 17.80 2.16 -8.15
N ASP A 169 17.66 0.84 -7.96
CA ASP A 169 18.24 -0.16 -8.86
C ASP A 169 17.66 -0.02 -10.27
N LEU A 170 16.35 0.19 -10.38
CA LEU A 170 15.68 0.38 -11.67
C LEU A 170 16.17 1.64 -12.42
N VAL A 171 16.28 2.78 -11.73
CA VAL A 171 16.68 4.04 -12.40
C VAL A 171 18.18 4.16 -12.64
N THR A 172 19.01 3.45 -11.86
CA THR A 172 20.48 3.48 -12.01
C THR A 172 21.00 2.40 -12.95
N GLY A 173 20.31 1.25 -13.04
CA GLY A 173 20.63 0.16 -13.96
C GLY A 173 20.09 0.34 -15.39
N SER A 174 19.22 1.34 -15.63
CA SER A 174 18.67 1.65 -16.97
C SER A 174 19.58 2.58 -17.80
N ARG A 175 20.90 2.54 -17.59
CA ARG A 175 21.89 3.35 -18.32
C ARG A 175 22.72 2.50 -19.28
#